data_AF-A0A349QYV7-F1
#
_entry.id   AF-A0A349QYV7-F1
#
_cell.length_a   1.000
_cell.length_b   1.000
_cell.length_c   1.000
_cell.angle_alpha   90.00
_cell.angle_beta   90.00
_cell.angle_gamma   90.00
#
_symmetry.space_group_name_H-M   'P 1'
#
loop_
_entity.id
_entity.type
_entity.pdbx_description
1 polymer ?
#
loop_
_entity_poly.entity_id
_entity_poly.type
_entity_poly.pdbx_seq_one_letter_code
_entity_poly.pdbx_strand_id
1 'polypeptide(L)'
;PQGGIVSPILANIYLDKLDKFMKEYITSFDKGEERKRSRLRQEYEYEKRIAVAMLKAEDDVADRKLLGKRIREIDRKRALVPSCDEMDIDYRKLKYVRYADDFLDR
;
A
#
# COMPACT_ATOMS: atom_id res chain seq x y z
N PRO A 1 -31.11 36.69 14.66
CA PRO A 1 -29.94 37.60 14.62
C PRO A 1 -28.78 36.90 13.91
N GLN A 2 -28.62 37.21 12.62
CA GLN A 2 -27.73 36.55 11.68
C GLN A 2 -26.27 36.77 12.07
N GLY A 3 -25.55 35.66 12.31
CA GLY A 3 -24.10 35.65 12.52
C GLY A 3 -23.41 36.36 11.37
N GLY A 4 -22.69 37.43 11.70
CA GLY A 4 -22.20 38.42 10.76
C GLY A 4 -21.35 37.82 9.63
N ILE A 5 -21.34 38.57 8.53
CA ILE A 5 -20.63 38.41 7.25
C ILE A 5 -19.13 38.02 7.38
N VAL A 6 -18.57 38.04 8.59
CA VAL A 6 -17.20 37.69 8.93
C VAL A 6 -16.99 36.17 9.10
N SER A 7 -18.07 35.39 9.27
CA SER A 7 -18.02 33.94 9.55
C SER A 7 -17.37 33.09 8.45
N PRO A 8 -17.57 33.34 7.14
CA PRO A 8 -16.95 32.53 6.07
C PRO A 8 -15.47 32.88 5.86
N ILE A 9 -15.11 34.16 5.99
CA ILE A 9 -13.74 34.65 5.75
C ILE A 9 -12.81 34.14 6.86
N LEU A 10 -13.26 34.21 8.12
CA LEU A 10 -12.50 33.68 9.26
C LEU A 10 -12.39 32.16 9.21
N ALA A 11 -13.45 31.45 8.81
CA ALA A 11 -13.41 29.99 8.65
C ALA A 11 -12.38 29.59 7.59
N ASN A 12 -12.34 30.27 6.44
CA ASN A 12 -11.35 30.00 5.39
C ASN A 12 -9.92 30.26 5.84
N ILE A 13 -9.66 31.35 6.58
CA ILE A 13 -8.34 31.65 7.14
C ILE A 13 -7.93 30.61 8.19
N TYR A 14 -8.89 30.15 9.00
CA TYR A 14 -8.65 29.12 10.01
C TYR A 14 -8.34 27.76 9.38
N LEU A 15 -9.09 27.36 8.34
CA LEU A 15 -8.87 26.14 7.58
C LEU A 15 -7.53 26.15 6.84
N ASP A 16 -7.12 27.30 6.28
CA ASP A 16 -5.79 27.43 5.67
C ASP A 16 -4.66 27.23 6.69
N LYS A 17 -4.81 27.76 7.91
CA LYS A 17 -3.85 27.53 9.00
C LYS A 17 -3.83 26.07 9.45
N LEU A 18 -5.00 25.43 9.55
CA LEU A 18 -5.11 24.02 9.88
C LEU A 18 -4.46 23.14 8.82
N ASP A 19 -4.68 23.44 7.53
CA ASP A 19 -4.08 22.72 6.42
C ASP A 19 -2.54 22.80 6.43
N LYS A 20 -2.00 23.99 6.72
CA LYS A 20 -0.54 24.19 6.85
C LYS A 20 0.04 23.40 8.01
N PHE A 21 -0.61 23.46 9.17
CA PHE A 21 -0.23 22.67 10.33
C PHE A 21 -0.28 21.17 10.05
N MET A 22 -1.36 20.69 9.41
CA MET A 22 -1.50 19.29 9.05
C MET A 22 -0.43 18.83 8.05
N LYS A 23 -0.02 19.68 7.09
CA LYS A 23 1.08 19.36 6.16
C LYS A 23 2.42 19.19 6.89
N GLU A 24 2.75 20.10 7.80
CA GLU A 24 3.98 20.01 8.61
C GLU A 24 3.93 18.78 9.54
N TYR A 25 2.77 18.52 10.15
CA TYR A 25 2.56 17.35 10.98
C TYR A 25 2.69 16.04 10.20
N ILE A 26 2.10 15.93 9.00
CA ILE A 26 2.25 14.77 8.12
C ILE A 26 3.72 14.55 7.79
N THR A 27 4.47 15.61 7.49
CA THR A 27 5.89 15.50 7.12
C THR A 27 6.74 14.95 8.27
N SER A 28 6.41 15.31 9.52
CA SER A 28 7.12 14.83 10.71
C SER A 28 6.59 13.48 11.24
N PHE A 29 5.33 13.15 10.98
CA PHE A 29 4.69 11.89 11.38
C PHE A 29 4.98 10.75 10.41
N ASP A 30 5.11 11.07 9.12
CA ASP A 30 5.45 10.13 8.08
C ASP A 30 6.83 9.52 8.35
N LYS A 31 6.88 8.20 8.50
CA LYS A 31 8.10 7.44 8.74
C LYS A 31 8.21 6.35 7.68
N GLY A 32 9.39 6.21 7.08
CA GLY A 32 9.66 5.26 6.01
C GLY A 32 9.25 5.76 4.62
N GLU A 33 10.11 5.56 3.62
CA GLU A 33 9.83 5.91 2.22
C GLU A 33 8.96 4.85 1.53
N GLU A 34 9.28 3.57 1.75
CA GLU A 34 8.55 2.43 1.18
C GLU A 34 8.21 1.40 2.27
N ARG A 35 7.04 0.75 2.15
CA ARG A 35 6.70 -0.40 2.99
C ARG A 35 7.66 -1.53 2.70
N LYS A 36 8.17 -2.18 3.75
CA LYS A 36 9.02 -3.36 3.56
C LYS A 36 8.24 -4.44 2.81
N ARG A 37 8.87 -4.99 1.76
CA ARG A 37 8.33 -6.15 1.05
C ARG A 37 8.28 -7.33 2.02
N SER A 38 7.18 -8.09 1.98
CA SER A 38 7.04 -9.29 2.79
C SER A 38 8.18 -10.28 2.48
N ARG A 39 8.90 -10.73 3.51
CA ARG A 39 10.00 -11.72 3.39
C ARG A 39 9.52 -13.00 2.71
N LEU A 40 8.31 -13.47 3.08
CA LEU A 40 7.66 -14.63 2.48
C LEU A 40 7.45 -14.47 0.98
N ARG A 41 7.15 -13.24 0.52
CA ARG A 41 6.98 -12.96 -0.91
C ARG A 41 8.30 -13.04 -1.67
N GLN A 42 9.41 -12.64 -1.04
CA GLN A 42 10.75 -12.77 -1.63
C GLN A 42 11.19 -14.23 -1.73
N GLU A 43 10.91 -15.05 -0.71
CA GLU A 43 11.18 -16.48 -0.71
C GLU A 43 10.43 -17.19 -1.85
N TYR A 44 9.13 -16.91 -2.02
CA TYR A 44 8.36 -17.48 -3.14
C TYR A 44 8.84 -17.02 -4.52
N GLU A 45 9.30 -15.77 -4.65
CA GLU A 45 9.91 -15.30 -5.90
C GLU A 45 11.20 -16.05 -6.22
N TYR A 46 12.03 -16.33 -5.21
CA TYR A 46 13.25 -17.11 -5.36
C TYR A 46 12.95 -18.56 -5.75
N GLU A 47 12.04 -19.23 -5.04
CA GLU A 47 11.59 -20.59 -5.37
C GLU A 47 11.03 -20.68 -6.79
N LYS A 48 10.23 -19.70 -7.21
CA LYS A 48 9.70 -19.64 -8.57
C LYS A 48 10.82 -19.51 -9.61
N ARG A 49 11.84 -18.68 -9.35
CA ARG A 49 12.99 -18.54 -10.27
C ARG A 49 13.74 -19.85 -10.43
N ILE A 50 13.98 -20.58 -9.34
CA ILE A 50 14.62 -21.90 -9.39
C ILE A 50 13.76 -22.88 -10.18
N ALA A 51 12.46 -22.97 -9.89
CA ALA A 51 11.56 -23.89 -10.58
C ALA A 51 11.46 -23.61 -12.09
N VAL A 52 11.49 -22.34 -12.49
CA VAL A 52 11.52 -21.93 -13.91
C VAL A 52 12.87 -22.26 -14.57
N ALA A 53 13.99 -22.11 -13.85
CA ALA A 53 15.31 -22.50 -14.36
C ALA A 53 15.39 -24.02 -14.55
N MET A 54 14.88 -24.81 -13.60
CA MET A 54 14.77 -26.27 -13.73
C MET A 54 13.89 -26.65 -14.92
N LEU A 55 12.73 -26.01 -15.09
CA LEU A 55 11.84 -26.25 -16.23
C LEU A 55 12.52 -26.02 -17.60
N LYS A 56 13.43 -25.03 -17.66
CA LYS A 56 14.19 -24.73 -18.89
C LYS A 56 15.31 -25.73 -19.17
N ALA A 57 15.87 -26.35 -18.14
CA ALA A 57 16.94 -27.34 -18.25
C ALA A 57 16.40 -28.76 -18.48
N GLU A 58 15.14 -29.00 -18.12
CA GLU A 58 14.50 -30.31 -18.24
C GLU A 58 13.97 -30.55 -19.66
N ASP A 59 14.34 -31.67 -20.27
CA ASP A 59 13.85 -32.09 -21.59
C ASP A 59 12.73 -33.14 -21.52
N ASP A 60 12.52 -33.78 -20.36
CA ASP A 60 11.44 -34.74 -20.17
C ASP A 60 10.06 -34.04 -20.03
N VAL A 61 9.09 -34.52 -20.81
CA VAL A 61 7.71 -34.03 -20.84
C VAL A 61 6.98 -34.32 -19.51
N ALA A 62 7.30 -35.44 -18.84
CA ALA A 62 6.68 -35.80 -17.57
C ALA A 62 7.13 -34.84 -16.45
N ASP A 63 8.44 -34.56 -16.39
CA ASP A 63 9.02 -33.68 -15.38
C ASP A 63 8.66 -32.21 -15.62
N ARG A 64 8.55 -31.78 -16.87
CA ARG A 64 7.98 -30.46 -17.20
C ARG A 64 6.56 -30.29 -16.67
N LYS A 65 5.72 -31.33 -16.75
CA LYS A 65 4.34 -31.28 -16.23
C LYS A 65 4.31 -31.20 -14.71
N LEU A 66 5.22 -31.90 -14.03
CA LEU A 66 5.36 -31.86 -12.57
C LEU A 66 5.86 -30.48 -12.09
N LEU A 67 6.91 -29.95 -12.72
CA LEU A 67 7.44 -28.62 -12.45
C LEU A 67 6.40 -27.53 -12.71
N GLY A 68 5.62 -27.65 -13.78
CA GLY A 68 4.51 -26.75 -14.08
C GLY A 68 3.43 -26.75 -12.98
N LYS A 69 3.10 -27.90 -12.39
CA LYS A 69 2.20 -27.96 -11.22
C LYS A 69 2.80 -27.27 -10.00
N ARG A 70 4.09 -27.50 -9.73
CA ARG A 70 4.81 -26.89 -8.60
C ARG A 70 4.86 -25.36 -8.71
N ILE A 71 5.10 -24.82 -9.91
CA ILE A 71 5.05 -23.37 -10.15
C ILE A 71 3.65 -22.80 -9.87
N ARG A 72 2.58 -23.49 -10.30
CA ARG A 72 1.20 -23.06 -10.02
C ARG A 72 0.88 -23.05 -8.53
N GLU A 73 1.38 -24.02 -7.77
CA GLU A 73 1.21 -24.04 -6.31
C GLU A 73 1.93 -22.89 -5.62
N ILE A 74 3.17 -22.57 -6.05
CA ILE A 74 3.92 -21.42 -5.55
C ILE A 74 3.16 -20.12 -5.87
N ASP A 75 2.61 -19.98 -7.08
CA ASP A 75 1.82 -18.80 -7.44
C ASP A 75 0.54 -18.67 -6.62
N ARG A 76 -0.14 -19.79 -6.30
CA ARG A 76 -1.30 -19.79 -5.38
C ARG A 76 -0.91 -19.35 -3.98
N LYS A 77 0.19 -19.88 -3.43
CA LYS A 77 0.70 -19.49 -2.11
C LYS A 77 1.07 -18.01 -2.09
N ARG A 78 1.75 -17.51 -3.13
CA ARG A 78 2.11 -16.09 -3.26
C ARG A 78 0.90 -15.18 -3.35
N ALA A 79 -0.19 -15.60 -4.01
CA ALA A 79 -1.42 -14.83 -4.10
C ALA A 79 -2.12 -14.66 -2.74
N LEU A 80 -1.91 -15.60 -1.81
CA LEU A 80 -2.43 -15.54 -0.44
C LEU A 80 -1.58 -14.69 0.50
N VAL A 81 -0.33 -14.37 0.11
CA VAL A 81 0.57 -13.55 0.94
C VAL A 81 0.42 -12.07 0.57
N PRO A 82 0.16 -11.18 1.55
CA PRO A 82 0.15 -9.74 1.34
C PRO A 82 1.46 -9.24 0.72
N SER A 83 1.35 -8.32 -0.25
CA SER A 83 2.51 -7.79 -0.97
C SER A 83 3.45 -6.97 -0.08
N CYS A 84 2.89 -6.34 0.95
CA CYS A 84 3.58 -5.47 1.88
C CYS A 84 3.27 -5.95 3.30
N ASP A 85 4.21 -5.77 4.22
CA ASP A 85 3.95 -6.02 5.63
C ASP A 85 2.90 -5.00 6.12
N GLU A 86 1.77 -5.51 6.60
CA GLU A 86 0.65 -4.69 7.10
C GLU A 86 0.97 -4.12 8.49
N MET A 87 1.89 -4.75 9.23
CA MET A 87 2.30 -4.37 10.58
C MET A 87 3.71 -3.77 10.58
N ASP A 88 4.11 -3.11 9.49
CA ASP A 88 5.40 -2.43 9.40
C ASP A 88 5.43 -1.20 10.34
N ILE A 89 5.93 -1.39 11.56
CA ILE A 89 6.09 -0.32 12.57
C ILE A 89 6.99 0.81 12.05
N ASP A 90 7.86 0.52 11.08
CA ASP A 90 8.74 1.51 10.46
C ASP A 90 8.08 2.29 9.31
N TYR A 91 6.89 1.87 8.86
CA TYR A 91 6.13 2.57 7.81
C TYR A 91 4.83 3.17 8.35
N ARG A 92 4.80 4.50 8.47
CA ARG A 92 3.59 5.25 8.80
C ARG A 92 3.41 6.37 7.78
N LYS A 93 2.21 6.45 7.21
CA LYS A 93 1.80 7.51 6.28
C LYS A 93 0.46 8.07 6.71
N LEU A 94 0.38 9.38 6.95
CA LEU A 94 -0.87 10.07 7.29
C LEU A 94 -1.39 10.79 6.05
N LYS A 95 -2.64 10.49 5.65
CA LYS A 95 -3.33 11.20 4.57
C LYS A 95 -4.37 12.14 5.17
N TYR A 96 -4.26 13.42 4.88
CA TYR A 96 -5.25 14.42 5.22
C TYR A 96 -5.99 14.86 3.95
N VAL A 97 -7.32 14.74 3.97
CA VAL A 97 -8.22 15.16 2.89
C VAL A 97 -9.26 16.09 3.49
N ARG A 98 -9.40 17.29 2.92
CA ARG A 98 -10.41 18.27 3.31
C ARG A 98 -11.62 18.12 2.39
N TYR A 99 -12.74 17.63 2.93
CA TYR A 99 -14.02 17.65 2.23
C TYR A 99 -14.57 19.07 2.28
N ALA A 100 -14.79 19.67 1.10
CA ALA A 100 -15.29 21.04 1.01
C ALA A 100 -16.83 21.13 1.08
N ASP A 101 -17.56 20.02 0.91
CA ASP A 101 -19.01 20.05 0.66
C ASP A 101 -19.80 18.81 1.14
N ASP A 102 -19.40 18.15 2.24
CA ASP A 102 -20.27 17.11 2.85
C ASP A 102 -21.36 17.75 3.73
N PHE A 103 -22.12 18.68 3.14
CA PHE A 103 -23.55 18.77 3.43
C PHE A 103 -24.21 17.78 2.49
N LEU A 104 -24.35 16.54 2.97
CA LEU A 104 -25.23 15.56 2.35
C LEU A 104 -26.66 16.07 2.54
N ASP A 105 -27.12 16.92 1.63
CA ASP A 105 -28.53 17.30 1.52
C ASP A 105 -29.21 16.20 0.70
N ARG A 106 -29.71 15.18 1.41
CA ARG A 106 -30.82 14.34 0.97
C ARG A 106 -31.59 13.79 2.16
#